data_AF-A0AAV0IZS0-F1
#
_entry.id   AF-A0AAV0IZS0-F1
#
_cell.length_a   1.000
_cell.length_b   1.000
_cell.length_c   1.000
_cell.angle_alpha   90.00
_cell.angle_beta   90.00
_cell.angle_gamma   90.00
#
_symmetry.space_group_name_H-M   'P 1'
#
loop_
_entity.id
_entity.type
_entity.pdbx_description
1 polymer ?
#
loop_
_entity_poly.entity_id
_entity_poly.type
_entity_poly.pdbx_seq_one_letter_code
_entity_poly.pdbx_strand_id
1 'polypeptide(L)'
;MELIRESAATHPHYILISQIRQLLSRDWQVEFKHVFREGIVAADFLASLGHSLSVGEHTITTPYPTLNHLLLYDVMGIQTPRFVLNNVAIYMYKT
;
A
#
# COMPACT_ATOMS: atom_id res chain seq x y z
N MET A 1 -8.67 -10.91 8.06
CA MET A 1 -8.20 -12.07 7.28
C MET A 1 -9.29 -13.14 7.10
N GLU A 2 -10.21 -13.29 8.06
CA GLU A 2 -11.36 -14.21 7.97
C GLU A 2 -12.20 -14.03 6.70
N LEU A 3 -12.43 -12.78 6.27
CA LEU A 3 -13.21 -12.47 5.07
C LEU A 3 -12.66 -13.09 3.77
N ILE A 4 -11.34 -13.31 3.66
CA ILE A 4 -10.73 -13.97 2.50
C ILE A 4 -10.93 -15.48 2.56
N ARG A 5 -11.16 -16.05 3.75
CA ARG A 5 -11.28 -17.49 3.99
C ARG A 5 -12.72 -18.00 4.05
N GLU A 6 -13.70 -17.16 4.38
CA GLU A 6 -15.10 -17.55 4.62
C GLU A 6 -16.08 -17.16 3.50
N SER A 7 -17.24 -17.83 3.40
CA SER A 7 -18.22 -17.50 2.35
C SER A 7 -18.65 -16.03 2.41
N ALA A 8 -18.41 -15.29 1.33
CA ALA A 8 -18.63 -13.84 1.23
C ALA A 8 -19.67 -13.50 0.16
N ALA A 9 -20.54 -14.45 -0.21
CA ALA A 9 -21.45 -14.32 -1.37
C ALA A 9 -22.41 -13.12 -1.26
N THR A 10 -22.70 -12.65 -0.05
CA THR A 10 -23.55 -11.48 0.24
C THR A 10 -22.75 -10.20 0.55
N HIS A 11 -21.42 -10.25 0.51
CA HIS A 11 -20.57 -9.13 0.92
C HIS A 11 -20.46 -8.06 -0.20
N PRO A 12 -20.52 -6.75 0.12
CA PRO A 12 -20.43 -5.67 -0.88
C PRO A 12 -19.18 -5.73 -1.77
N HIS A 13 -18.10 -6.34 -1.28
CA HIS A 13 -16.83 -6.50 -2.01
C HIS A 13 -16.60 -7.94 -2.52
N TYR A 14 -17.65 -8.73 -2.70
CA TYR A 14 -17.56 -10.14 -3.14
C TYR A 14 -16.68 -10.33 -4.38
N ILE A 15 -16.80 -9.43 -5.38
CA ILE A 15 -16.01 -9.51 -6.62
C ILE A 15 -14.50 -9.46 -6.31
N LEU A 16 -14.06 -8.48 -5.52
CA LEU A 16 -12.65 -8.35 -5.13
C LEU A 16 -12.18 -9.55 -4.30
N ILE A 17 -13.01 -10.03 -3.37
CA ILE A 17 -12.69 -11.20 -2.54
C ILE A 17 -12.51 -12.46 -3.42
N SER A 18 -13.38 -12.63 -4.42
CA SER A 18 -13.30 -13.74 -5.37
C SER A 18 -12.02 -13.67 -6.21
N GLN A 19 -11.66 -12.49 -6.71
CA GLN A 19 -10.40 -12.29 -7.45
C GLN A 19 -9.17 -12.58 -6.58
N ILE A 20 -9.16 -12.12 -5.33
CA ILE A 20 -8.09 -12.45 -4.37
C ILE A 20 -7.99 -13.97 -4.17
N ARG A 21 -9.11 -14.68 -4.03
CA ARG A 21 -9.12 -16.15 -3.91
C ARG A 21 -8.58 -16.86 -5.14
N GLN A 22 -8.96 -16.41 -6.34
CA GLN A 22 -8.44 -16.95 -7.59
C GLN A 22 -6.93 -16.74 -7.73
N LEU A 23 -6.43 -15.60 -7.24
CA LEU A 23 -5.00 -15.37 -7.16
C LEU A 23 -4.37 -16.36 -6.17
N LEU A 24 -4.92 -16.50 -4.96
CA LEU A 24 -4.38 -17.42 -3.94
C LEU A 24 -4.39 -18.90 -4.34
N SER A 25 -5.30 -19.33 -5.21
CA SER A 25 -5.36 -20.74 -5.67
C SER A 25 -4.28 -21.11 -6.70
N ARG A 26 -3.42 -20.17 -7.10
CA ARG A 26 -2.31 -20.44 -8.02
C ARG A 26 -1.17 -21.19 -7.31
N ASP A 27 -0.21 -21.66 -8.09
CA ASP A 27 0.96 -22.39 -7.60
C ASP A 27 2.05 -21.44 -7.06
N TRP A 28 1.77 -20.83 -5.90
CA TRP A 28 2.69 -19.95 -5.18
C TRP A 28 2.48 -20.05 -3.67
N GLN A 29 3.54 -19.85 -2.90
CA GLN A 29 3.49 -19.81 -1.45
C GLN A 29 3.21 -18.38 -0.99
N VAL A 30 2.04 -18.16 -0.37
CA VAL A 30 1.60 -16.82 0.05
C VAL A 30 1.41 -16.79 1.57
N GLU A 31 2.08 -15.83 2.22
CA GLU A 31 1.86 -15.47 3.61
C GLU A 31 1.26 -14.06 3.68
N PHE A 32 0.28 -13.88 4.56
CA PHE A 32 -0.28 -12.58 4.85
C PHE A 32 0.24 -12.07 6.18
N LYS A 33 0.96 -10.95 6.14
CA LYS A 33 1.46 -10.26 7.32
C LYS A 33 0.79 -8.90 7.45
N HIS A 34 0.21 -8.63 8.62
CA HIS A 34 -0.24 -7.29 8.93
C HIS A 34 0.97 -6.41 9.26
N VAL A 35 1.02 -5.24 8.66
CA VAL A 35 2.12 -4.27 8.79
C VAL A 35 1.51 -2.89 8.97
N PHE A 36 2.17 -2.04 9.75
CA PHE A 36 1.80 -0.64 9.83
C PHE A 36 2.07 0.04 8.48
N ARG A 37 1.20 0.98 8.11
CA ARG A 37 1.31 1.73 6.86
C ARG A 37 2.66 2.46 6.77
N GLU A 38 3.16 2.94 7.90
CA GLU A 38 4.45 3.61 8.04
C GLU A 38 5.65 2.69 7.74
N GLY A 39 5.45 1.37 7.71
CA GLY A 39 6.47 0.37 7.43
C GLY A 39 6.48 -0.17 6.00
N ILE A 40 5.59 0.30 5.12
CA ILE A 40 5.62 -0.01 3.68
C ILE A 40 5.38 1.28 2.87
N VAL A 41 6.40 2.13 2.85
CA VAL A 41 6.36 3.46 2.23
C VAL A 41 6.34 3.36 0.70
N ALA A 42 6.99 2.36 0.11
CA ALA A 42 6.98 2.20 -1.35
C ALA A 42 5.58 1.89 -1.88
N ALA A 43 4.81 1.05 -1.18
CA ALA A 43 3.42 0.75 -1.56
C ALA A 43 2.51 1.98 -1.42
N ASP A 44 2.68 2.77 -0.34
CA ASP A 44 1.90 4.00 -0.13
C ASP A 44 2.21 5.06 -1.21
N PHE A 45 3.48 5.16 -1.61
CA PHE A 45 3.91 6.03 -2.70
C PHE A 45 3.28 5.61 -4.03
N LEU A 46 3.35 4.33 -4.40
CA LEU A 46 2.78 3.83 -5.65
C LEU A 46 1.25 3.95 -5.69
N ALA A 47 0.56 3.71 -4.58
CA ALA A 47 -0.88 3.92 -4.48
C ALA A 47 -1.25 5.40 -4.66
N SER A 48 -0.50 6.31 -4.03
CA SER A 48 -0.69 7.76 -4.15
C SER A 48 -0.40 8.26 -5.57
N LEU A 49 0.65 7.74 -6.20
CA LEU A 49 0.96 8.02 -7.60
C LEU A 49 -0.20 7.58 -8.49
N GLY A 50 -0.67 6.33 -8.37
CA GLY A 50 -1.80 5.82 -9.15
C GLY A 50 -3.05 6.66 -8.99
N HIS A 51 -3.35 7.13 -7.77
CA HIS A 51 -4.48 8.03 -7.51
C HIS A 51 -4.34 9.41 -8.20
N SER A 52 -3.11 9.90 -8.37
CA SER A 52 -2.85 11.18 -9.03
C SER A 52 -2.92 11.13 -10.56
N LEU A 53 -2.91 9.93 -11.14
CA LEU A 53 -2.99 9.72 -12.58
C LEU A 53 -4.46 9.75 -13.05
N SER A 54 -4.64 10.02 -14.34
CA SER A 54 -5.96 9.92 -14.97
C SER A 54 -6.48 8.48 -14.94
N VAL A 55 -7.80 8.31 -14.98
CA VAL A 55 -8.42 6.97 -15.06
C VAL A 55 -7.91 6.25 -16.31
N GLY A 56 -7.37 5.04 -16.11
CA GLY A 56 -6.81 4.21 -17.16
C GLY A 56 -5.72 3.27 -16.65
N GLU A 57 -5.20 2.45 -17.55
CA GLU A 57 -4.03 1.63 -17.29
C GLU A 57 -2.77 2.43 -17.61
N HIS A 58 -1.83 2.48 -16.67
CA HIS A 58 -0.55 3.17 -16.83
C HIS A 58 0.58 2.18 -16.59
N THR A 59 1.36 1.90 -17.63
CA THR A 59 2.53 1.01 -17.53
C THR A 59 3.79 1.83 -17.30
N ILE A 60 4.48 1.57 -16.18
CA ILE A 60 5.77 2.18 -15.85
C ILE A 60 6.86 1.16 -16.20
N THR A 61 7.61 1.41 -17.28
CA THR A 61 8.68 0.50 -17.74
C THR A 61 10.03 0.79 -17.08
N THR A 62 10.22 2.00 -16.57
CA THR A 62 11.44 2.42 -15.86
C THR A 62 11.06 2.80 -14.44
N PRO A 63 11.65 2.17 -13.40
CA PRO A 63 11.34 2.50 -12.03
C PRO A 63 11.72 3.96 -11.72
N TYR A 64 10.84 4.67 -11.00
CA TYR A 64 11.14 6.01 -10.53
C TYR A 64 12.37 5.96 -9.60
N PRO A 65 13.36 6.86 -9.75
CA PRO A 65 14.56 6.84 -8.91
C PRO A 65 14.26 6.85 -7.41
N THR A 66 13.22 7.59 -7.00
CA THR A 66 12.73 7.67 -5.61
C THR A 66 12.29 6.31 -5.08
N LEU A 67 11.71 5.43 -5.92
CA LEU A 67 11.19 4.13 -5.50
C LEU A 67 12.29 3.22 -4.97
N ASN A 68 13.51 3.30 -5.52
CA ASN A 68 14.64 2.50 -5.04
C ASN A 68 14.98 2.79 -3.57
N HIS A 69 14.94 4.06 -3.18
CA HIS A 69 15.18 4.45 -1.78
C HIS A 69 14.04 4.02 -0.86
N LEU A 70 12.79 4.12 -1.33
CA LEU A 70 11.62 3.68 -0.55
C LEU A 70 11.63 2.17 -0.34
N LEU A 71 11.97 1.39 -1.37
CA LEU A 71 12.14 -0.06 -1.25
C LEU A 71 13.25 -0.43 -0.27
N LEU A 72 14.37 0.31 -0.29
CA LEU A 72 15.45 0.10 0.68
C LEU A 72 14.96 0.37 2.11
N TYR A 73 14.18 1.42 2.33
CA TYR A 73 13.60 1.73 3.65
C TYR A 73 12.65 0.63 4.13
N ASP A 74 11.79 0.12 3.25
CA ASP A 74 10.88 -0.98 3.56
C ASP A 74 11.66 -2.25 3.95
N VAL A 75 12.73 -2.59 3.20
CA VAL A 75 13.61 -3.74 3.50
C VAL A 75 14.36 -3.54 4.83
N MET A 76 14.81 -2.32 5.11
CA MET A 76 15.49 -1.99 6.37
C MET A 76 14.52 -1.91 7.56
N GLY A 77 13.21 -1.97 7.34
CA GLY A 77 12.19 -1.80 8.37
C GLY A 77 12.15 -0.39 8.95
N ILE A 78 12.60 0.62 8.19
CA ILE A 78 12.57 2.01 8.62
C ILE A 78 11.10 2.45 8.64
N GLN A 79 10.61 2.79 9.83
CA GLN A 79 9.30 3.37 10.02
C GLN A 79 9.43 4.88 10.04
N THR A 80 8.76 5.55 9.10
CA THR A 80 8.72 7.02 9.09
C THR A 80 7.45 7.50 9.81
N PRO A 81 7.57 8.31 10.88
CA PRO A 81 6.38 8.85 11.54
C PRO A 81 5.64 9.78 10.58
N ARG A 82 4.36 9.50 10.32
CA ARG A 82 3.49 10.45 9.63
C ARG A 82 3.10 11.56 10.59
N PHE A 83 3.73 12.71 10.45
CA PHE A 83 3.14 13.95 10.94
C PHE A 83 1.91 14.24 10.09
N VAL A 84 0.73 13.91 10.59
CA VAL A 84 -0.50 14.47 10.04
C VAL A 84 -0.46 15.96 10.38
N LEU A 85 -0.08 16.78 9.41
CA LEU A 85 -0.35 18.22 9.46
C LEU A 85 -1.88 18.37 9.39
N ASN A 86 -2.53 18.25 10.54
CA ASN A 86 -3.81 18.92 10.74
C ASN A 86 -3.53 20.40 10.45
N ASN A 87 -4.38 21.07 9.69
CA ASN A 87 -4.27 22.48 9.30
C ASN A 87 -4.30 23.46 10.49
N VAL A 88 -3.47 23.28 11.52
CA VAL A 88 -3.31 24.17 12.67
C VAL A 88 -1.86 24.11 13.16
N ALA A 89 -1.18 25.26 13.04
CA ALA A 89 0.03 25.69 13.74
C ALA A 89 1.37 25.00 13.43
N ILE A 90 2.08 25.53 12.43
CA ILE A 90 3.55 25.57 12.46
C ILE A 90 3.94 26.68 13.44
N TYR A 91 4.28 26.34 14.69
CA TYR A 91 5.15 27.19 15.51
C TYR A 91 6.56 26.59 15.44
N MET A 92 7.37 27.12 14.51
CA MET A 92 8.82 26.96 14.63
C MET A 92 9.35 28.13 15.45
N TYR A 93 9.65 27.89 16.72
CA TYR A 93 10.59 28.75 17.44
C TYR A 93 12.00 28.38 17.00
N LYS A 94 12.72 29.37 16.49
CA LYS A 94 14.15 29.30 16.19
C LYS A 94 14.89 29.89 17.39
N THR A 95 15.75 29.09 18.02
CA THR A 95 16.87 29.62 18.84
C THR A 95 18.03 29.97 17.92
#